data_AF-J3AF27-F1
#
_entry.id   AF-J3AF27-F1
#
_cell.length_a   1.000
_cell.length_b   1.000
_cell.length_c   1.000
_cell.angle_alpha   90.00
_cell.angle_beta   90.00
_cell.angle_gamma   90.00
#
_symmetry.space_group_name_H-M   'P 1'
#
loop_
_entity.id
_entity.type
_entity.pdbx_description
1 polymer ?
#
loop_
_entity_poly.entity_id
_entity_poly.type
_entity_poly.pdbx_seq_one_letter_code
_entity_poly.pdbx_strand_id
1 'polypeptide(L)'
;MKKRNVILSGLVLAGVVLAGGSLYASEDTKSYVKGNHIKALEAVGIEAKAKDLGVMKTITDDNGKKWVFNEFTKSTKLIEAMEEKYEEDVAGAFISVQDEIMQAHAKPGDSIPTIVLDEALKEGYFAFSRKDGETLSFKIKYDNGSWEYELEK
;
A
#
# COMPACT_ATOMS: atom_id res chain seq x y z
N MET A 1 25.28 51.01 53.12
CA MET A 1 24.32 52.13 52.97
C MET A 1 23.44 51.89 51.74
N LYS A 2 22.14 52.20 51.86
CA LYS A 2 21.04 52.13 50.86
C LYS A 2 21.42 52.83 49.54
N LYS A 3 20.92 52.45 48.36
CA LYS A 3 19.51 52.57 47.91
C LYS A 3 19.17 51.61 46.77
N ARG A 4 17.91 51.14 46.81
CA ARG A 4 17.15 50.45 45.77
C ARG A 4 16.92 51.38 44.57
N ASN A 5 16.74 50.80 43.38
CA ASN A 5 15.68 51.18 42.45
C ASN A 5 15.24 49.95 41.65
N VAL A 6 13.95 49.63 41.80
CA VAL A 6 13.20 48.63 41.06
C VAL A 6 12.58 49.36 39.87
N ILE A 7 12.74 48.85 38.66
CA ILE A 7 11.86 49.19 37.54
C ILE A 7 11.35 47.88 36.94
N LEU A 8 10.09 47.59 37.24
CA LEU A 8 9.23 46.67 36.50
C LEU A 8 9.06 47.23 35.08
N SER A 9 9.32 46.42 34.06
CA SER A 9 8.69 46.58 32.75
C SER A 9 8.56 45.18 32.16
N GLY A 10 7.33 44.69 32.16
CA GLY A 10 6.99 43.41 31.58
C GLY A 10 7.09 43.44 30.06
N LEU A 11 7.46 42.29 29.49
CA LEU A 11 7.01 41.88 28.18
C LEU A 11 6.78 40.38 28.23
N VAL A 12 5.51 39.98 28.16
CA VAL A 12 5.09 38.60 27.98
C VAL A 12 5.44 38.23 26.55
N LEU A 13 6.54 37.50 26.35
CA LEU A 13 6.79 36.80 25.10
C LEU A 13 5.99 35.50 25.13
N ALA A 14 4.75 35.60 24.65
CA ALA A 14 4.00 34.47 24.12
C ALA A 14 4.79 33.93 22.91
N GLY A 15 5.75 33.04 23.19
CA GLY A 15 6.37 32.21 22.17
C GLY A 15 5.36 31.14 21.75
N VAL A 16 4.72 31.39 20.61
CA VAL A 16 3.86 30.45 19.88
C VAL A 16 4.53 29.07 19.85
N VAL A 17 3.82 28.05 20.36
CA VAL A 17 4.12 26.66 20.03
C VAL A 17 3.89 26.53 18.53
N LEU A 18 4.98 26.45 17.75
CA LEU A 18 4.91 26.04 16.35
C LEU A 18 4.51 24.55 16.31
N ALA A 19 3.22 24.28 16.46
CA ALA A 19 2.61 23.03 16.01
C ALA A 19 2.43 23.13 14.48
N GLY A 20 3.56 23.13 13.76
CA GLY A 20 3.61 23.39 12.32
C GLY A 20 4.52 22.42 11.57
N GLY A 21 4.51 21.14 11.95
CA GLY A 21 5.31 20.11 11.27
C GLY A 21 4.61 18.77 11.30
N SER A 22 3.80 18.48 10.27
CA SER A 22 3.38 17.11 9.93
C SER A 22 2.56 17.06 8.63
N LEU A 23 1.80 18.11 8.32
CA LEU A 23 0.83 18.06 7.22
C LEU A 23 1.49 17.79 5.85
N TYR A 24 2.52 18.55 5.47
CA TYR A 24 3.20 18.39 4.18
C TYR A 24 3.91 17.04 4.01
N ALA A 25 4.68 16.58 4.99
CA ALA A 25 5.41 15.31 4.88
C ALA A 25 4.48 14.08 4.82
N SER A 26 3.32 14.15 5.48
CA SER A 26 2.34 13.05 5.47
C SER A 26 1.55 12.95 4.16
N GLU A 27 1.29 14.09 3.51
CA GLU A 27 0.61 14.13 2.21
C GLU A 27 1.55 13.69 1.09
N ASP A 28 2.80 14.16 1.11
CA ASP A 28 3.83 13.75 0.14
C ASP A 28 4.10 12.26 0.19
N THR A 29 4.19 11.68 1.39
CA THR A 29 4.40 10.22 1.56
C THR A 29 3.19 9.41 1.10
N LYS A 30 1.96 9.83 1.41
CA LYS A 30 0.74 9.17 0.91
C LYS A 30 0.61 9.26 -0.60
N SER A 31 0.91 10.42 -1.18
CA SER A 31 0.91 10.64 -2.62
C SER A 31 1.95 9.76 -3.30
N TYR A 32 3.16 9.69 -2.74
CA TYR A 32 4.24 8.83 -3.22
C TYR A 32 3.87 7.34 -3.20
N VAL A 33 3.32 6.85 -2.08
CA VAL A 33 2.86 5.45 -1.95
C VAL A 33 1.78 5.14 -2.98
N LYS A 34 0.75 6.00 -3.10
CA LYS A 34 -0.29 5.84 -4.11
C LYS A 34 0.26 5.88 -5.54
N GLY A 35 1.25 6.72 -5.81
CA GLY A 35 1.93 6.78 -7.11
C GLY A 35 2.59 5.46 -7.48
N ASN A 36 3.22 4.77 -6.52
CA ASN A 36 3.80 3.45 -6.76
C ASN A 36 2.73 2.37 -7.01
N HIS A 37 1.61 2.44 -6.30
CA HIS A 37 0.49 1.54 -6.57
C HIS A 37 -0.08 1.72 -7.97
N ILE A 38 -0.24 2.97 -8.43
CA ILE A 38 -0.69 3.26 -9.80
C ILE A 38 0.29 2.68 -10.83
N LYS A 39 1.60 2.92 -10.68
CA LYS A 39 2.61 2.36 -11.58
C LYS A 39 2.57 0.83 -11.63
N ALA A 40 2.38 0.19 -10.48
CA ALA A 40 2.27 -1.26 -10.38
C ALA A 40 1.03 -1.79 -11.11
N LEU A 41 -0.10 -1.07 -11.05
CA LEU A 41 -1.32 -1.40 -11.77
C LEU A 41 -1.17 -1.20 -13.28
N GLU A 42 -0.56 -0.09 -13.70
CA GLU A 42 -0.27 0.19 -15.11
C GLU A 42 0.61 -0.90 -15.74
N ALA A 43 1.60 -1.41 -14.98
CA ALA A 43 2.48 -2.49 -15.43
C ALA A 43 1.75 -3.82 -15.68
N VAL A 44 0.56 -4.01 -15.11
CA VAL A 44 -0.30 -5.19 -15.36
C VAL A 44 -1.52 -4.84 -16.22
N GLY A 45 -1.50 -3.69 -16.89
CA GLY A 45 -2.55 -3.27 -17.82
C GLY A 45 -3.83 -2.78 -17.14
N ILE A 46 -3.76 -2.33 -15.88
CA ILE A 46 -4.90 -1.79 -15.14
C ILE A 46 -4.71 -0.29 -14.92
N GLU A 47 -5.49 0.53 -15.63
CA GLU A 47 -5.49 1.97 -15.41
C GLU A 47 -6.30 2.35 -14.15
N ALA A 48 -5.70 3.10 -13.22
CA ALA A 48 -6.36 3.54 -12.00
C ALA A 48 -5.95 4.95 -11.58
N LYS A 49 -6.87 5.70 -10.96
CA LYS A 49 -6.57 7.03 -10.39
C LYS A 49 -6.37 6.93 -8.88
N ALA A 50 -5.52 7.79 -8.32
CA ALA A 50 -5.21 7.80 -6.89
C ALA A 50 -6.43 7.91 -5.95
N LYS A 51 -7.53 8.51 -6.42
CA LYS A 51 -8.80 8.63 -5.69
C LYS A 51 -9.60 7.33 -5.62
N ASP A 52 -9.38 6.44 -6.59
CA ASP A 52 -10.09 5.17 -6.74
C ASP A 52 -9.39 4.09 -5.91
N LEU A 53 -8.09 4.26 -5.65
CA LEU A 53 -7.33 3.38 -4.75
C LEU A 53 -7.76 3.52 -3.28
N GLY A 54 -7.98 2.37 -2.67
CA GLY A 54 -8.20 2.20 -1.24
C GLY A 54 -8.37 0.72 -0.91
N VAL A 55 -7.91 0.31 0.27
CA VAL A 55 -8.01 -1.06 0.80
C VAL A 55 -9.39 -1.66 0.50
N MET A 56 -9.42 -2.81 -0.17
CA MET A 56 -10.60 -3.57 -0.57
C MET A 56 -11.57 -2.86 -1.53
N LYS A 57 -11.15 -1.75 -2.16
CA LYS A 57 -11.97 -1.10 -3.18
C LYS A 57 -11.88 -1.87 -4.49
N THR A 58 -13.01 -1.94 -5.18
CA THR A 58 -13.07 -2.43 -6.53
C THR A 58 -12.62 -1.35 -7.51
N ILE A 59 -11.67 -1.69 -8.38
CA ILE A 59 -11.31 -0.94 -9.58
C ILE A 59 -11.80 -1.72 -10.80
N THR A 60 -12.02 -1.03 -11.92
CA THR A 60 -12.48 -1.63 -13.17
C THR A 60 -11.48 -1.28 -14.25
N ASP A 61 -10.95 -2.29 -14.94
CA ASP A 61 -10.03 -2.08 -16.05
C ASP A 61 -10.75 -1.68 -17.34
N ASP A 62 -9.99 -1.36 -18.38
CA ASP A 62 -10.52 -0.91 -19.67
C ASP A 62 -11.35 -1.98 -20.40
N ASN A 63 -11.19 -3.25 -20.04
CA ASN A 63 -11.97 -4.36 -20.56
C ASN A 63 -13.27 -4.60 -19.74
N GLY A 64 -13.52 -3.78 -18.72
CA GLY A 64 -14.68 -3.89 -17.84
C GLY A 64 -14.52 -4.97 -16.75
N LYS A 65 -13.35 -5.62 -16.63
CA LYS A 65 -13.11 -6.59 -15.56
C LYS A 65 -12.84 -5.84 -14.26
N LYS A 66 -13.44 -6.37 -13.19
CA LYS A 66 -13.36 -5.81 -11.85
C LYS A 66 -12.27 -6.49 -11.05
N TRP A 67 -11.53 -5.67 -10.32
CA TRP A 67 -10.41 -6.08 -9.49
C TRP A 67 -10.56 -5.49 -8.08
N VAL A 68 -10.38 -6.30 -7.05
CA VAL A 68 -10.30 -5.89 -5.66
C VAL A 68 -8.86 -5.47 -5.38
N PHE A 69 -8.66 -4.16 -5.22
CA PHE A 69 -7.36 -3.59 -4.87
C PHE A 69 -7.08 -3.72 -3.38
N ASN A 70 -5.84 -4.06 -3.05
CA ASN A 70 -5.33 -3.99 -1.70
C ASN A 70 -3.84 -3.64 -1.63
N GLU A 71 -3.45 -3.01 -0.52
CA GLU A 71 -2.04 -2.78 -0.20
C GLU A 71 -1.50 -3.96 0.61
N PHE A 72 -0.30 -4.44 0.32
CA PHE A 72 0.29 -5.58 1.05
C PHE A 72 0.35 -5.36 2.56
N THR A 73 0.67 -4.14 3.01
CA THR A 73 0.68 -3.80 4.46
C THR A 73 -0.69 -3.82 5.14
N LYS A 74 -1.76 -4.04 4.36
CA LYS A 74 -3.16 -4.13 4.77
C LYS A 74 -3.80 -5.44 4.28
N SER A 75 -3.00 -6.47 4.03
CA SER A 75 -3.44 -7.79 3.55
C SER A 75 -4.46 -8.47 4.46
N THR A 76 -4.48 -8.15 5.76
CA THR A 76 -5.42 -8.73 6.74
C THR A 76 -6.88 -8.69 6.27
N LYS A 77 -7.35 -7.58 5.69
CA LYS A 77 -8.76 -7.49 5.24
C LYS A 77 -9.07 -8.43 4.07
N LEU A 78 -8.08 -8.69 3.24
CA LEU A 78 -8.22 -9.55 2.09
C LEU A 78 -8.13 -11.02 2.51
N ILE A 79 -7.31 -11.33 3.51
CA ILE A 79 -7.25 -12.63 4.21
C ILE A 79 -8.59 -12.93 4.88
N GLU A 80 -9.11 -12.01 5.70
CA GLU A 80 -10.43 -12.15 6.36
C GLU A 80 -11.54 -12.39 5.32
N ALA A 81 -11.54 -11.65 4.21
CA ALA A 81 -12.52 -11.82 3.14
C ALA A 81 -12.42 -13.19 2.45
N MET A 82 -11.24 -13.80 2.36
CA MET A 82 -11.07 -15.16 1.84
C MET A 82 -11.57 -16.20 2.84
N GLU A 83 -11.22 -16.06 4.12
CA GLU A 83 -11.66 -16.95 5.21
C GLU A 83 -13.18 -16.95 5.38
N GLU A 84 -13.84 -15.81 5.22
CA GLU A 84 -15.30 -15.71 5.26
C GLU A 84 -15.97 -16.35 4.04
N LYS A 85 -15.31 -16.32 2.88
CA LYS A 85 -15.88 -16.73 1.60
C LYS A 85 -15.70 -18.21 1.30
N TYR A 86 -14.65 -18.82 1.83
CA TYR A 86 -14.24 -20.18 1.49
C TYR A 86 -14.06 -21.04 2.74
N GLU A 87 -14.61 -22.26 2.69
CA GLU A 87 -14.37 -23.26 3.74
C GLU A 87 -12.98 -23.91 3.62
N GLU A 88 -12.44 -23.98 2.40
CA GLU A 88 -11.08 -24.45 2.13
C GLU A 88 -10.05 -23.36 2.47
N ASP A 89 -8.81 -23.77 2.77
CA ASP A 89 -7.75 -22.86 3.18
C ASP A 89 -7.14 -22.06 2.00
N VAL A 90 -7.94 -21.18 1.39
CA VAL A 90 -7.49 -20.25 0.35
C VAL A 90 -6.57 -19.18 0.95
N ALA A 91 -6.89 -18.73 2.16
CA ALA A 91 -6.23 -17.60 2.80
C ALA A 91 -4.83 -17.95 3.32
N GLY A 92 -4.65 -19.12 3.96
CA GLY A 92 -3.35 -19.61 4.39
C GLY A 92 -2.41 -19.80 3.20
N ALA A 93 -2.88 -20.46 2.14
CA ALA A 93 -2.12 -20.61 0.90
C ALA A 93 -1.79 -19.26 0.24
N PHE A 94 -2.68 -18.26 0.34
CA PHE A 94 -2.46 -16.91 -0.17
C PHE A 94 -1.35 -16.17 0.60
N ILE A 95 -1.25 -16.37 1.93
CA ILE A 95 -0.15 -15.81 2.72
C ILE A 95 1.18 -16.42 2.27
N SER A 96 1.21 -17.73 2.05
CA SER A 96 2.43 -18.44 1.62
C SER A 96 2.96 -17.93 0.27
N VAL A 97 2.10 -17.73 -0.73
CA VAL A 97 2.58 -17.25 -2.05
C VAL A 97 3.13 -15.82 -1.98
N GLN A 98 2.55 -14.95 -1.16
CA GLN A 98 3.07 -13.59 -0.97
C GLN A 98 4.44 -13.62 -0.28
N ASP A 99 4.59 -14.45 0.76
CA ASP A 99 5.85 -14.62 1.47
C ASP A 99 6.94 -15.17 0.54
N GLU A 100 6.62 -16.16 -0.28
CA GLU A 100 7.54 -16.73 -1.26
C GLU A 100 8.03 -15.69 -2.27
N ILE A 101 7.11 -14.93 -2.88
CA ILE A 101 7.46 -13.86 -3.83
C ILE A 101 8.34 -12.81 -3.14
N MET A 102 7.99 -12.39 -1.93
CA MET A 102 8.74 -11.37 -1.19
C MET A 102 10.15 -11.85 -0.83
N GLN A 103 10.31 -13.10 -0.37
CA GLN A 103 11.62 -13.67 -0.06
C GLN A 103 12.50 -13.85 -1.31
N ALA A 104 11.92 -14.27 -2.42
CA ALA A 104 12.67 -14.53 -3.65
C ALA A 104 13.06 -13.25 -4.40
N HIS A 105 12.22 -12.21 -4.36
CA HIS A 105 12.34 -11.09 -5.30
C HIS A 105 12.51 -9.71 -4.65
N ALA A 106 12.00 -9.47 -3.44
CA ALA A 106 12.02 -8.14 -2.85
C ALA A 106 13.44 -7.73 -2.40
N LYS A 107 13.74 -6.45 -2.55
CA LYS A 107 15.01 -5.83 -2.13
C LYS A 107 14.77 -4.61 -1.26
N PRO A 108 15.73 -4.24 -0.39
CA PRO A 108 15.61 -3.04 0.44
C PRO A 108 15.35 -1.77 -0.36
N GLY A 109 14.15 -1.21 -0.13
CA GLY A 109 13.72 0.05 -0.72
C GLY A 109 12.85 -0.07 -1.95
N ASP A 110 12.46 -1.28 -2.34
CA ASP A 110 11.32 -1.50 -3.23
C ASP A 110 10.05 -0.88 -2.61
N SER A 111 9.07 -0.56 -3.46
CA SER A 111 7.79 -0.03 -3.02
C SER A 111 7.01 -1.05 -2.19
N ILE A 112 6.03 -0.56 -1.43
CA ILE A 112 5.01 -1.44 -0.85
C ILE A 112 4.31 -2.19 -1.99
N PRO A 113 4.19 -3.53 -1.92
CA PRO A 113 3.51 -4.27 -2.96
C PRO A 113 2.02 -3.95 -3.07
N THR A 114 1.56 -3.95 -4.32
CA THR A 114 0.18 -3.86 -4.75
C THR A 114 -0.36 -5.26 -4.95
N ILE A 115 -1.55 -5.51 -4.43
CA ILE A 115 -2.30 -6.73 -4.64
C ILE A 115 -3.58 -6.35 -5.38
N VAL A 116 -3.88 -7.01 -6.47
CA VAL A 116 -5.18 -6.94 -7.13
C VAL A 116 -5.67 -8.34 -7.38
N LEU A 117 -6.86 -8.66 -6.87
CA LEU A 117 -7.51 -9.95 -7.13
C LEU A 117 -8.80 -9.74 -7.90
N ASP A 118 -9.25 -10.76 -8.62
CA ASP A 118 -10.57 -10.79 -9.20
C ASP A 118 -11.67 -10.78 -8.11
N GLU A 119 -12.93 -10.59 -8.50
CA GLU A 119 -14.05 -10.62 -7.54
C GLU A 119 -14.21 -12.00 -6.87
N ALA A 120 -13.67 -13.07 -7.47
CA ALA A 120 -13.60 -14.37 -6.83
C ALA A 120 -12.61 -14.39 -5.67
N LEU A 121 -11.55 -13.59 -5.69
CA LEU A 121 -10.39 -13.69 -4.80
C LEU A 121 -9.59 -14.97 -5.05
N LYS A 122 -9.50 -15.42 -6.31
CA LYS A 122 -8.77 -16.63 -6.71
C LYS A 122 -7.77 -16.43 -7.85
N GLU A 123 -7.76 -15.26 -8.49
CA GLU A 123 -6.76 -14.92 -9.51
C GLU A 123 -6.42 -13.43 -9.41
N GLY A 124 -5.20 -13.04 -9.73
CA GLY A 124 -4.79 -11.66 -9.59
C GLY A 124 -3.36 -11.38 -9.97
N TYR A 125 -2.89 -10.24 -9.49
CA TYR A 125 -1.51 -9.82 -9.59
C TYR A 125 -0.97 -9.35 -8.24
N PHE A 126 0.29 -9.66 -8.01
CA PHE A 126 1.11 -9.11 -6.94
C PHE A 126 2.24 -8.32 -7.60
N ALA A 127 2.38 -7.02 -7.34
CA ALA A 127 3.34 -6.18 -8.07
C ALA A 127 3.98 -5.11 -7.21
N PHE A 128 5.25 -4.82 -7.44
CA PHE A 128 5.99 -3.75 -6.76
C PHE A 128 7.09 -3.16 -7.66
N SER A 129 7.41 -1.90 -7.42
CA SER A 129 8.44 -1.18 -8.18
C SER A 129 9.75 -1.12 -7.41
N ARG A 130 10.84 -1.32 -8.14
CA ARG A 130 12.23 -1.11 -7.72
C ARG A 130 12.55 0.38 -7.60
N LYS A 131 13.62 0.70 -6.88
CA LYS A 131 14.16 2.07 -6.78
C LYS A 131 14.59 2.68 -8.11
N ASP A 132 15.05 1.86 -9.05
CA ASP A 132 15.46 2.29 -10.38
C ASP A 132 14.28 2.49 -11.35
N GLY A 133 13.06 2.17 -10.92
CA GLY A 133 11.82 2.35 -11.67
C GLY A 133 11.33 1.10 -12.40
N GLU A 134 12.08 -0.01 -12.40
CA GLU A 134 11.57 -1.30 -12.87
C GLU A 134 10.36 -1.73 -12.02
N THR A 135 9.33 -2.30 -12.65
CA THR A 135 8.22 -2.93 -11.91
C THR A 135 8.26 -4.42 -12.12
N LEU A 136 8.26 -5.18 -11.02
CA LEU A 136 8.04 -6.61 -11.04
C LEU A 136 6.56 -6.87 -10.79
N SER A 137 5.96 -7.64 -11.67
CA SER A 137 4.58 -8.09 -11.57
C SER A 137 4.53 -9.60 -11.65
N PHE A 138 3.75 -10.19 -10.75
CA PHE A 138 3.57 -11.62 -10.66
C PHE A 138 2.09 -11.89 -10.84
N LYS A 139 1.73 -12.65 -11.87
CA LYS A 139 0.41 -13.21 -11.97
C LYS A 139 0.27 -14.29 -10.92
N ILE A 140 -0.79 -14.23 -10.12
CA ILE A 140 -1.05 -15.18 -9.04
C ILE A 140 -2.41 -15.85 -9.24
N LYS A 141 -2.50 -17.14 -8.95
CA LYS A 141 -3.74 -17.90 -9.12
C LYS A 141 -3.85 -19.04 -8.12
N TYR A 142 -5.02 -19.21 -7.54
CA TYR A 142 -5.36 -20.37 -6.74
C TYR A 142 -5.82 -21.53 -7.63
N ASP A 143 -5.15 -22.67 -7.50
CA ASP A 143 -5.53 -23.93 -8.14
C ASP A 143 -5.26 -25.11 -7.19
N ASN A 144 -6.22 -26.03 -7.11
CA ASN A 144 -6.13 -27.31 -6.38
C ASN A 144 -5.51 -27.24 -4.96
N GLY A 145 -5.86 -26.24 -4.16
CA GLY A 145 -5.39 -26.13 -2.77
C GLY A 145 -4.15 -25.26 -2.58
N SER A 146 -3.56 -24.73 -3.65
CA SER A 146 -2.35 -23.90 -3.59
C SER A 146 -2.49 -22.64 -4.43
N TRP A 147 -1.75 -21.60 -4.06
CA TRP A 147 -1.53 -20.46 -4.95
C TRP A 147 -0.23 -20.64 -5.71
N GLU A 148 -0.29 -20.43 -7.01
CA GLU A 148 0.85 -20.42 -7.92
C GLU A 148 1.14 -18.98 -8.36
N TYR A 149 2.39 -18.71 -8.74
CA TYR A 149 2.76 -17.42 -9.34
C TYR A 149 3.67 -17.58 -10.55
N GLU A 150 3.53 -16.65 -11.49
CA GLU A 150 4.40 -16.50 -12.66
C GLU A 150 4.86 -15.05 -12.76
N LEU A 151 6.16 -14.84 -12.97
CA LEU A 151 6.71 -13.51 -13.23
C LEU A 151 6.30 -13.06 -14.64
N GLU A 152 5.57 -11.95 -14.73
CA GLU A 152 5.22 -11.31 -15.99
C GLU A 152 6.44 -10.52 -16.52
N LYS A 153 6.66 -10.56 -17.84
CA LYS A 153 7.81 -9.94 -18.52
C LYS A 153 7.41 -8.76 -19.38
#